data_AF-A0A1H8W001-F1
#
_entry.id   AF-A0A1H8W001-F1
#
_cell.length_a   1.000
_cell.length_b   1.000
_cell.length_c   1.000
_cell.angle_alpha   90.00
_cell.angle_beta   90.00
_cell.angle_gamma   90.00
#
_symmetry.space_group_name_H-M   'P 1'
#
loop_
_entity.id
_entity.type
_entity.pdbx_description
1 polymer ?
#
loop_
_entity_poly.entity_id
_entity_poly.type
_entity_poly.pdbx_seq_one_letter_code
_entity_poly.pdbx_strand_id
1 'polypeptide(L)'
;MSCYGVERRQRGCTMTDTPNHGYNRPEEGKTDWHLDLNENFAKIDADVEIRDTEANKGDYDPKEGAKYEATDSGAVYYGNGDAWVLADRKLDKIESEEFASRVLLDAEKSGTAVVAPSQSTAFDSMQSAIDAGFDDILLGEEITENNIVVSRDGMIIRGWGRRWQRIIDPQDGAPVFTVDGSRRDITIKNIRVEGGSGSGPVIDTRYEGDVGASLWEIYDCLFNAGPIIMLGPRNQLRHVTCNNKSDIGADVNILPDGKNVSRAALILNGATFGIIGGSYSSKSPDAREAMYLSGGAGTVTGGVTISNSGGENSTGTLCDLMIFSAGRIFFGPMSMESTKEYNIRLGFEGDGPGLINGVFTGTGFNPLDSGPDAGWSKIKVGSQSENITFISPHSNIKFENDAPARIYVISQHKVKSTGHLPHLVNHSDPFRSGTHRVGGRRDSPSTQFLPKIHTTEPPYPVDAGMVIADGANWDPVGTGNAALVTRDTDGTWSVIFEYSSSV
;
A
#
# COMPACT_ATOMS: atom_id res chain seq x y z
N MET A 1 -75.09 79.00 26.10
CA MET A 1 -75.93 78.03 26.84
C MET A 1 -75.99 76.77 25.99
N SER A 2 -75.21 75.74 26.33
CA SER A 2 -75.44 74.31 26.06
C SER A 2 -74.14 73.56 26.35
N CYS A 3 -74.21 72.60 27.26
CA CYS A 3 -73.10 71.81 27.78
C CYS A 3 -72.88 70.53 26.96
N TYR A 4 -71.61 70.12 26.93
CA TYR A 4 -71.06 68.75 26.97
C TYR A 4 -71.85 67.55 26.42
N GLY A 5 -71.15 66.81 25.54
CA GLY A 5 -71.32 65.37 25.34
C GLY A 5 -70.05 64.77 24.72
N VAL A 6 -69.14 64.25 25.56
CA VAL A 6 -67.96 63.47 25.12
C VAL A 6 -68.24 62.00 25.44
N GLU A 7 -68.52 61.20 24.40
CA GLU A 7 -68.62 59.74 24.51
C GLU A 7 -67.23 59.12 24.71
N ARG A 8 -66.97 58.58 25.90
CA ARG A 8 -65.89 57.60 26.12
C ARG A 8 -66.39 56.22 25.71
N ARG A 9 -65.88 55.71 24.59
CA ARG A 9 -65.96 54.27 24.24
C ARG A 9 -65.11 53.46 25.22
N GLN A 10 -65.77 52.67 26.07
CA GLN A 10 -65.14 51.53 26.74
C GLN A 10 -64.73 50.50 25.68
N ARG A 11 -63.42 50.38 25.40
CA ARG A 11 -62.87 49.17 24.79
C ARG A 11 -62.49 48.23 25.93
N GLY A 12 -63.27 47.17 26.12
CA GLY A 12 -62.86 46.04 26.95
C GLY A 12 -61.61 45.41 26.35
N CYS A 13 -60.48 45.56 27.02
CA CYS A 13 -59.24 44.87 26.73
C CYS A 13 -59.07 43.79 27.81
N THR A 14 -59.75 42.67 27.65
CA THR A 14 -59.51 41.45 28.44
C THR A 14 -58.40 40.66 27.77
N MET A 15 -57.15 41.12 27.88
CA MET A 15 -56.00 40.22 27.74
C MET A 15 -55.72 39.67 29.14
N THR A 16 -56.25 38.48 29.42
CA THR A 16 -56.10 37.79 30.70
C THR A 16 -54.71 37.16 30.87
N ASP A 17 -53.97 36.98 29.77
CA ASP A 17 -52.65 36.32 29.76
C ASP A 17 -51.56 37.10 29.02
N THR A 18 -50.30 36.91 29.42
CA THR A 18 -49.15 37.40 28.64
C THR A 18 -48.93 36.53 27.38
N PRO A 19 -48.80 37.12 26.17
CA PRO A 19 -48.76 36.35 24.92
C PRO A 19 -47.65 35.30 24.80
N ASN A 20 -46.53 35.52 25.48
CA ASN A 20 -45.34 34.67 25.35
C ASN A 20 -45.22 33.58 26.42
N HIS A 21 -45.81 33.79 27.61
CA HIS A 21 -45.58 32.92 28.78
C HIS A 21 -46.86 32.51 29.51
N GLY A 22 -48.04 33.02 29.12
CA GLY A 22 -49.31 32.62 29.74
C GLY A 22 -49.39 32.95 31.24
N TYR A 23 -48.79 34.06 31.66
CA TYR A 23 -48.90 34.55 33.03
C TYR A 23 -50.24 35.23 33.23
N ASN A 24 -50.90 34.90 34.34
CA ASN A 24 -52.19 35.44 34.73
C ASN A 24 -52.07 36.95 34.96
N ARG A 25 -53.03 37.73 34.47
CA ARG A 25 -53.19 39.13 34.85
C ARG A 25 -54.43 39.28 35.74
N PRO A 26 -54.29 39.56 37.05
CA PRO A 26 -55.44 39.73 37.93
C PRO A 26 -56.38 40.83 37.41
N GLU A 27 -57.69 40.58 37.48
CA GLU A 27 -58.69 41.60 37.15
C GLU A 27 -58.65 42.74 38.18
N GLU A 28 -58.89 43.96 37.71
CA GLU A 28 -58.92 45.14 38.58
C GLU A 28 -60.03 44.99 39.65
N GLY A 29 -59.64 45.09 40.92
CA GLY A 29 -60.56 44.95 42.06
C GLY A 29 -60.77 43.52 42.57
N LYS A 30 -60.16 42.50 41.94
CA LYS A 30 -60.13 41.13 42.47
C LYS A 30 -59.42 41.12 43.84
N THR A 31 -60.04 40.55 44.87
CA THR A 31 -59.52 40.61 46.26
C THR A 31 -58.54 39.49 46.59
N ASP A 32 -58.60 38.39 45.84
CA ASP A 32 -57.74 37.22 45.85
C ASP A 32 -56.65 37.27 44.76
N TRP A 33 -56.28 38.47 44.31
CA TRP A 33 -55.23 38.71 43.30
C TRP A 33 -53.89 38.04 43.59
N HIS A 34 -53.61 37.77 44.86
CA HIS A 34 -52.38 37.14 45.31
C HIS A 34 -52.26 35.68 44.84
N LEU A 35 -53.37 34.98 44.57
CA LEU A 35 -53.35 33.62 44.05
C LEU A 35 -52.76 33.59 42.63
N ASP A 36 -53.31 34.41 41.73
CA ASP A 36 -52.85 34.54 40.35
C ASP A 36 -51.37 34.95 40.26
N LEU A 37 -50.92 35.83 41.18
CA LEU A 37 -49.52 36.24 41.25
C LEU A 37 -48.60 35.15 41.80
N ASN A 38 -49.03 34.41 42.82
CA ASN A 38 -48.23 33.29 43.36
C ASN A 38 -48.04 32.20 42.29
N GLU A 39 -49.07 31.92 41.49
CA GLU A 39 -48.96 31.03 40.34
C GLU A 39 -47.97 31.56 39.29
N ASN A 40 -47.98 32.87 39.00
CA ASN A 40 -47.00 33.47 38.11
C ASN A 40 -45.58 33.35 38.65
N PHE A 41 -45.37 33.61 39.94
CA PHE A 41 -44.03 33.49 40.54
C PHE A 41 -43.51 32.05 40.47
N ALA A 42 -44.37 31.05 40.70
CA ALA A 42 -43.98 29.65 40.53
C ALA A 42 -43.61 29.30 39.08
N LYS A 43 -44.36 29.83 38.10
CA LYS A 43 -44.04 29.66 36.67
C LYS A 43 -42.75 30.39 36.28
N ILE A 44 -42.53 31.62 36.75
CA ILE A 44 -41.33 32.42 36.49
C ILE A 44 -40.07 31.70 36.99
N ASP A 45 -40.15 31.05 38.15
CA ASP A 45 -39.02 30.30 38.73
C ASP A 45 -38.59 29.08 37.88
N ALA A 46 -39.50 28.54 37.06
CA ALA A 46 -39.20 27.49 36.09
C ALA A 46 -38.85 28.05 34.70
N ASP A 47 -39.52 29.12 34.26
CA ASP A 47 -39.40 29.66 32.91
C ASP A 47 -38.13 30.49 32.70
N VAL A 48 -37.62 31.13 33.75
CA VAL A 48 -36.40 31.94 33.67
C VAL A 48 -35.19 31.04 33.68
N GLU A 49 -34.42 31.07 32.59
CA GLU A 49 -33.18 30.29 32.50
C GLU A 49 -32.12 30.78 33.49
N ILE A 50 -31.43 29.83 34.11
CA ILE A 50 -30.28 30.07 34.96
C ILE A 50 -29.02 29.95 34.09
N ARG A 51 -28.13 30.95 34.17
CA ARG A 51 -26.85 30.99 33.46
C ARG A 51 -25.73 31.22 34.47
N ASP A 52 -24.90 30.20 34.69
CA ASP A 52 -23.77 30.27 35.63
C ASP A 52 -22.71 29.22 35.24
N THR A 53 -21.62 29.06 35.99
CA THR A 53 -20.61 28.02 35.77
C THR A 53 -21.12 26.64 36.17
N GLU A 54 -20.66 25.56 35.54
CA GLU A 54 -21.16 24.21 35.85
C GLU A 54 -20.98 23.81 37.33
N ALA A 55 -19.94 24.32 37.98
CA ALA A 55 -19.66 24.09 39.40
C ALA A 55 -20.75 24.63 40.33
N ASN A 56 -21.42 25.72 39.96
CA ASN A 56 -22.45 26.38 40.78
C ASN A 56 -23.85 25.77 40.58
N LYS A 57 -23.99 24.74 39.74
CA LYS A 57 -25.30 24.12 39.44
C LYS A 57 -26.02 23.61 40.70
N GLY A 58 -25.27 23.18 41.70
CA GLY A 58 -25.80 22.74 42.99
C GLY A 58 -26.37 23.86 43.87
N ASP A 59 -26.13 25.13 43.53
CA ASP A 59 -26.62 26.29 44.27
C ASP A 59 -28.07 26.66 43.91
N TYR A 60 -28.65 25.98 42.91
CA TYR A 60 -29.98 26.24 42.39
C TYR A 60 -30.87 25.00 42.52
N ASP A 61 -32.10 25.19 43.01
CA ASP A 61 -33.09 24.12 43.11
C ASP A 61 -33.59 23.70 41.71
N PRO A 62 -33.56 22.40 41.35
CA PRO A 62 -33.98 21.92 40.03
C PRO A 62 -35.50 21.83 39.91
N LYS A 63 -36.20 22.96 39.72
CA LYS A 63 -37.65 22.94 39.48
C LYS A 63 -37.99 22.17 38.20
N GLU A 64 -39.12 21.49 38.18
CA GLU A 64 -39.58 20.76 37.00
C GLU A 64 -39.71 21.70 35.80
N GLY A 65 -38.98 21.42 34.72
CA GLY A 65 -38.95 22.24 33.50
C GLY A 65 -37.93 23.38 33.53
N ALA A 66 -37.31 23.70 34.67
CA ALA A 66 -36.29 24.75 34.75
C ALA A 66 -35.09 24.44 33.86
N LYS A 67 -34.54 25.47 33.21
CA LYS A 67 -33.36 25.36 32.35
C LYS A 67 -32.13 25.95 33.04
N TYR A 68 -31.04 25.19 33.08
CA TYR A 68 -29.72 25.66 33.51
C TYR A 68 -28.72 25.54 32.35
N GLU A 69 -28.03 26.62 32.00
CA GLU A 69 -27.00 26.66 30.97
C GLU A 69 -25.65 26.99 31.59
N ALA A 70 -24.76 25.99 31.57
CA ALA A 70 -23.38 26.15 32.04
C ALA A 70 -22.59 27.02 31.05
N THR A 71 -22.20 28.23 31.48
CA THR A 71 -21.54 29.23 30.63
C THR A 71 -20.09 28.90 30.27
N ASP A 72 -19.47 28.01 31.02
CA ASP A 72 -18.09 27.54 30.84
C ASP A 72 -17.99 26.28 29.97
N SER A 73 -18.88 25.30 30.17
CA SER A 73 -18.88 24.04 29.41
C SER A 73 -19.86 24.00 28.24
N GLY A 74 -20.85 24.91 28.20
CA GLY A 74 -21.95 24.88 27.24
C GLY A 74 -22.98 23.76 27.50
N ALA A 75 -22.84 23.01 28.59
CA ALA A 75 -23.80 21.97 28.96
C ALA A 75 -25.15 22.59 29.34
N VAL A 76 -26.24 22.00 28.85
CA VAL A 76 -27.61 22.42 29.19
C VAL A 76 -28.27 21.32 30.01
N TYR A 77 -28.92 21.73 31.09
CA TYR A 77 -29.62 20.87 32.04
C TYR A 77 -31.08 21.27 32.14
N TYR A 78 -31.95 20.29 32.34
CA TYR A 78 -33.34 20.50 32.72
C TYR A 78 -33.61 19.95 34.12
N GLY A 79 -34.26 20.75 34.96
CA GLY A 79 -34.73 20.31 36.27
C GLY A 79 -35.93 19.39 36.12
N ASN A 80 -35.98 18.31 36.91
CA ASN A 80 -37.12 17.39 36.95
C ASN A 80 -37.88 17.42 38.30
N GLY A 81 -37.62 18.44 39.13
CA GLY A 81 -38.13 18.56 40.50
C GLY A 81 -37.12 18.10 41.57
N ASP A 82 -36.28 17.11 41.25
CA ASP A 82 -35.34 16.49 42.20
C ASP A 82 -33.87 16.70 41.83
N ALA A 83 -33.55 16.79 40.53
CA ALA A 83 -32.19 16.87 40.02
C ALA A 83 -32.09 17.65 38.71
N TRP A 84 -30.91 18.22 38.46
CA TRP A 84 -30.52 18.74 37.15
C TRP A 84 -30.11 17.59 36.23
N VAL A 85 -30.95 17.28 35.25
CA VAL A 85 -30.70 16.21 34.27
C VAL A 85 -30.02 16.80 33.05
N LEU A 86 -28.86 16.24 32.65
CA LEU A 86 -28.16 16.68 31.44
C LEU A 86 -29.07 16.47 30.22
N ALA A 87 -29.33 17.55 29.49
CA ALA A 87 -30.06 17.47 28.24
C ALA A 87 -29.15 16.80 27.20
N ASP A 88 -29.33 15.49 27.00
CA ASP A 88 -28.69 14.79 25.89
C ASP A 88 -29.27 15.35 24.59
N ARG A 89 -28.56 16.30 23.97
CA ARG A 89 -28.94 16.86 22.68
C ARG A 89 -28.61 15.82 21.63
N LYS A 90 -29.56 14.90 21.37
CA LYS A 90 -29.58 14.15 20.12
C LYS A 90 -29.80 15.13 18.98
N LEU A 91 -28.71 15.50 18.33
CA LEU A 91 -28.73 16.33 17.14
C LEU A 91 -28.89 15.39 15.94
N ASP A 92 -30.07 15.37 15.32
CA ASP A 92 -30.32 14.63 14.08
C ASP A 92 -29.49 15.20 12.91
N LYS A 93 -29.19 16.50 12.96
CA LYS A 93 -28.37 17.20 11.97
C LYS A 93 -27.66 18.39 12.63
N ILE A 94 -26.38 18.56 12.35
CA ILE A 94 -25.64 19.79 12.60
C ILE A 94 -25.48 20.48 11.25
N GLU A 95 -26.14 21.62 11.09
CA GLU A 95 -25.90 22.54 9.98
C GLU A 95 -25.10 23.71 10.54
N SER A 96 -23.88 23.89 10.03
CA SER A 96 -23.11 25.10 10.27
C SER A 96 -22.87 25.76 8.93
N GLU A 97 -23.02 27.09 8.87
CA GLU A 97 -22.55 27.86 7.72
C GLU A 97 -21.02 27.83 7.62
N GLU A 98 -20.33 27.62 8.74
CA GLU A 98 -18.86 27.56 8.82
C GLU A 98 -18.42 26.63 9.98
N PHE A 99 -17.73 25.52 9.70
CA PHE A 99 -17.08 24.71 10.75
C PHE A 99 -15.59 25.03 10.75
N ALA A 100 -15.22 26.13 11.41
CA ALA A 100 -13.84 26.52 11.52
C ALA A 100 -13.15 25.69 12.62
N SER A 101 -12.51 24.58 12.26
CA SER A 101 -11.42 24.00 13.07
C SER A 101 -10.17 24.89 12.98
N ARG A 102 -10.34 26.19 13.26
CA ARG A 102 -9.42 27.29 12.92
C ARG A 102 -7.99 27.06 13.44
N VAL A 103 -7.83 26.26 14.49
CA VAL A 103 -6.54 25.85 15.06
C VAL A 103 -5.68 25.04 14.09
N LEU A 104 -6.28 24.23 13.19
CA LEU A 104 -5.54 23.46 12.20
C LEU A 104 -5.20 24.25 10.94
N LEU A 105 -5.95 25.33 10.65
CA LEU A 105 -5.76 26.14 9.44
C LEU A 105 -4.86 27.35 9.69
N ASP A 106 -4.54 27.68 10.94
CA ASP A 106 -3.59 28.75 11.27
C ASP A 106 -2.16 28.22 11.11
N ALA A 107 -1.62 28.39 9.90
CA ALA A 107 -0.29 27.92 9.53
C ALA A 107 0.79 28.35 10.55
N GLU A 108 0.68 29.52 11.16
CA GLU A 108 1.69 30.02 12.10
C GLU A 108 1.74 29.28 13.45
N LYS A 109 0.72 28.47 13.78
CA LYS A 109 0.59 27.84 15.11
C LYS A 109 0.51 26.32 15.07
N SER A 110 0.29 25.72 13.91
CA SER A 110 0.18 24.28 13.72
C SER A 110 1.54 23.70 13.34
N GLY A 111 1.88 22.50 13.83
CA GLY A 111 3.02 21.73 13.29
C GLY A 111 2.74 21.13 11.90
N THR A 112 1.50 21.26 11.42
CA THR A 112 1.00 20.74 10.15
C THR A 112 0.56 21.90 9.25
N ALA A 113 1.07 21.97 8.03
CA ALA A 113 0.56 22.85 7.00
C ALA A 113 -0.64 22.23 6.29
N VAL A 114 -1.69 23.02 6.06
CA VAL A 114 -2.84 22.61 5.24
C VAL A 114 -2.72 23.28 3.88
N VAL A 115 -2.79 22.49 2.81
CA VAL A 115 -2.81 22.97 1.43
C VAL A 115 -4.25 22.92 0.94
N ALA A 116 -4.88 24.10 0.87
CA ALA A 116 -6.26 24.28 0.46
C ALA A 116 -6.46 25.67 -0.15
N PRO A 117 -6.06 25.90 -1.42
CA PRO A 117 -6.21 27.18 -2.13
C PRO A 117 -7.57 27.90 -1.97
N SER A 118 -8.68 27.18 -1.78
CA SER A 118 -10.00 27.77 -1.53
C SER A 118 -10.14 28.46 -0.18
N GLN A 119 -9.21 28.21 0.76
CA GLN A 119 -9.21 28.73 2.12
C GLN A 119 -8.11 29.77 2.28
N SER A 120 -8.50 31.02 2.55
CA SER A 120 -7.56 32.16 2.64
C SER A 120 -6.51 32.07 3.75
N THR A 121 -6.67 31.16 4.71
CA THR A 121 -5.71 30.92 5.79
C THR A 121 -4.78 29.73 5.53
N ALA A 122 -5.03 28.95 4.47
CA ALA A 122 -4.23 27.78 4.10
C ALA A 122 -3.18 28.13 3.04
N PHE A 123 -2.30 27.17 2.72
CA PHE A 123 -1.35 27.31 1.62
C PHE A 123 -2.02 27.01 0.27
N ASP A 124 -1.61 27.77 -0.76
CA ASP A 124 -2.06 27.59 -2.14
C ASP A 124 -1.36 26.43 -2.88
N SER A 125 -0.24 25.95 -2.36
CA SER A 125 0.54 24.86 -2.99
C SER A 125 1.30 24.05 -1.95
N MET A 126 1.65 22.81 -2.29
CA MET A 126 2.53 21.99 -1.46
C MET A 126 3.92 22.61 -1.36
N GLN A 127 4.47 23.09 -2.48
CA GLN A 127 5.81 23.68 -2.47
C GLN A 127 5.87 24.90 -1.54
N SER A 128 4.86 25.76 -1.54
CA SER A 128 4.82 26.91 -0.61
C SER A 128 4.78 26.47 0.86
N ALA A 129 4.08 25.37 1.19
CA ALA A 129 4.09 24.81 2.54
C ALA A 129 5.48 24.25 2.91
N ILE A 130 6.17 23.59 1.97
CA ILE A 130 7.54 23.08 2.17
C ILE A 130 8.51 24.25 2.36
N ASP A 131 8.44 25.27 1.53
CA ASP A 131 9.31 26.46 1.58
C ASP A 131 9.13 27.24 2.88
N ALA A 132 7.91 27.24 3.44
CA ALA A 132 7.60 27.83 4.74
C ALA A 132 8.11 26.99 5.94
N GLY A 133 8.73 25.83 5.69
CA GLY A 133 9.44 25.05 6.71
C GLY A 133 8.60 23.95 7.37
N PHE A 134 7.43 23.59 6.83
CA PHE A 134 6.60 22.54 7.40
C PHE A 134 7.03 21.14 6.97
N ASP A 135 7.03 20.20 7.90
CA ASP A 135 7.37 18.80 7.63
C ASP A 135 6.12 17.91 7.52
N ASP A 136 5.02 18.23 8.21
CA ASP A 136 3.72 17.55 8.03
C ASP A 136 2.81 18.42 7.13
N ILE A 137 2.49 17.90 5.95
CA ILE A 137 1.72 18.59 4.92
C ILE A 137 0.46 17.80 4.65
N LEU A 138 -0.68 18.46 4.85
CA LEU A 138 -2.00 17.92 4.64
C LEU A 138 -2.63 18.55 3.40
N LEU A 139 -2.80 17.76 2.34
CA LEU A 139 -3.56 18.16 1.16
C LEU A 139 -5.05 18.15 1.48
N GLY A 140 -5.65 19.33 1.58
CA GLY A 140 -7.06 19.53 1.91
C GLY A 140 -8.00 19.43 0.70
N GLU A 141 -7.52 19.79 -0.49
CA GLU A 141 -8.33 19.79 -1.72
C GLU A 141 -7.52 19.39 -2.97
N GLU A 142 -8.16 19.46 -4.14
CA GLU A 142 -7.50 19.22 -5.42
C GLU A 142 -6.63 20.41 -5.83
N ILE A 143 -5.39 20.13 -6.24
CA ILE A 143 -4.45 21.15 -6.75
C ILE A 143 -3.85 20.74 -8.09
N THR A 144 -3.34 21.70 -8.86
CA THR A 144 -2.54 21.46 -10.07
C THR A 144 -1.11 21.87 -9.79
N GLU A 145 -0.22 20.90 -9.63
CA GLU A 145 1.15 21.14 -9.18
C GLU A 145 2.07 19.97 -9.59
N ASN A 146 3.33 20.29 -9.88
CA ASN A 146 4.45 19.36 -9.96
C ASN A 146 5.70 20.07 -9.43
N ASN A 147 6.88 19.45 -9.57
CA ASN A 147 8.14 19.95 -9.01
C ASN A 147 8.09 20.16 -7.49
N ILE A 148 7.34 19.32 -6.78
CA ILE A 148 7.27 19.35 -5.32
C ILE A 148 8.55 18.74 -4.78
N VAL A 149 9.45 19.59 -4.27
CA VAL A 149 10.78 19.21 -3.81
C VAL A 149 10.73 18.78 -2.36
N VAL A 150 10.90 17.48 -2.11
CA VAL A 150 11.08 16.93 -0.76
C VAL A 150 12.49 17.30 -0.28
N SER A 151 12.57 18.32 0.57
CA SER A 151 13.83 19.01 0.91
C SER A 151 14.33 18.77 2.34
N ARG A 152 13.63 17.97 3.13
CA ARG A 152 14.00 17.65 4.52
C ARG A 152 13.69 16.19 4.85
N ASP A 153 14.44 15.64 5.81
CA ASP A 153 14.18 14.30 6.34
C ASP A 153 12.94 14.32 7.24
N GLY A 154 12.25 13.18 7.36
CA GLY A 154 11.10 13.05 8.26
C GLY A 154 9.79 13.69 7.76
N MET A 155 9.76 14.20 6.53
CA MET A 155 8.54 14.84 5.98
C MET A 155 7.40 13.83 5.82
N ILE A 156 6.18 14.28 6.13
CA ILE A 156 4.94 13.54 5.99
C ILE A 156 4.03 14.33 5.05
N ILE A 157 3.77 13.80 3.85
CA ILE A 157 2.85 14.40 2.88
C ILE A 157 1.63 13.51 2.76
N ARG A 158 0.44 14.05 3.03
CA ARG A 158 -0.78 13.22 3.14
C ARG A 158 -2.03 13.89 2.61
N GLY A 159 -2.89 13.11 1.95
CA GLY A 159 -4.25 13.54 1.63
C GLY A 159 -5.18 13.52 2.85
N TRP A 160 -6.11 14.48 2.90
CA TRP A 160 -7.21 14.52 3.86
C TRP A 160 -8.33 13.51 3.57
N GLY A 161 -8.81 12.85 4.62
CA GLY A 161 -9.99 11.99 4.56
C GLY A 161 -9.72 10.53 4.21
N ARG A 162 -10.80 9.80 3.88
CA ARG A 162 -10.78 8.36 3.54
C ARG A 162 -10.55 8.08 2.05
N ARG A 163 -10.63 9.11 1.22
CA ARG A 163 -10.37 9.02 -0.23
C ARG A 163 -9.08 9.75 -0.53
N TRP A 164 -8.46 9.39 -1.64
CA TRP A 164 -7.28 10.08 -2.11
C TRP A 164 -7.57 11.54 -2.43
N GLN A 165 -6.74 12.45 -1.93
CA GLN A 165 -6.73 13.83 -2.39
C GLN A 165 -5.85 13.96 -3.62
N ARG A 166 -6.26 14.86 -4.53
CA ARG A 166 -5.83 14.81 -5.92
C ARG A 166 -4.83 15.91 -6.23
N ILE A 167 -3.75 15.52 -6.91
CA ILE A 167 -2.81 16.42 -7.57
C ILE A 167 -2.96 16.18 -9.07
N ILE A 168 -3.21 17.24 -9.82
CA ILE A 168 -3.20 17.25 -11.29
C ILE A 168 -1.80 17.62 -11.74
N ASP A 169 -1.13 16.69 -12.42
CA ASP A 169 0.16 16.96 -13.06
C ASP A 169 -0.07 17.90 -14.27
N PRO A 170 0.64 19.04 -14.35
CA PRO A 170 0.64 19.93 -15.51
C PRO A 170 1.03 19.28 -16.85
N GLN A 171 1.67 18.10 -16.83
CA GLN A 171 2.13 17.35 -18.01
C GLN A 171 3.17 18.11 -18.84
N ASP A 172 4.09 18.80 -18.17
CA ASP A 172 5.25 19.48 -18.76
C ASP A 172 6.53 18.59 -18.77
N GLY A 173 6.39 17.32 -18.38
CA GLY A 173 7.46 16.34 -18.26
C GLY A 173 8.28 16.41 -16.98
N ALA A 174 8.04 17.40 -16.12
CA ALA A 174 8.71 17.49 -14.83
C ALA A 174 8.11 16.48 -13.82
N PRO A 175 8.91 16.01 -12.86
CA PRO A 175 8.42 15.08 -11.86
C PRO A 175 7.41 15.76 -10.92
N VAL A 176 6.41 15.02 -10.44
CA VAL A 176 5.45 15.56 -9.46
C VAL A 176 6.13 15.73 -8.11
N PHE A 177 6.75 14.69 -7.59
CA PHE A 177 7.63 14.75 -6.43
C PHE A 177 9.08 14.53 -6.85
N THR A 178 9.98 15.39 -6.39
CA THR A 178 11.43 15.27 -6.59
C THR A 178 12.19 15.45 -5.28
N VAL A 179 13.50 15.25 -5.31
CA VAL A 179 14.42 15.48 -4.19
C VAL A 179 15.55 16.42 -4.62
N ASP A 180 16.02 17.24 -3.69
CA ASP A 180 17.19 18.12 -3.84
C ASP A 180 18.47 17.56 -3.18
N GLY A 181 18.42 16.30 -2.73
CA GLY A 181 19.49 15.63 -2.02
C GLY A 181 19.12 14.20 -1.59
N SER A 182 19.99 13.55 -0.82
CA SER A 182 19.62 12.31 -0.14
C SER A 182 18.64 12.61 0.99
N ARG A 183 17.47 11.98 0.95
CA ARG A 183 16.37 12.21 1.90
C ARG A 183 15.95 10.93 2.59
N ARG A 184 15.70 11.04 3.89
CA ARG A 184 15.37 9.92 4.77
C ARG A 184 14.03 10.07 5.47
N ASP A 185 13.43 8.93 5.79
CA ASP A 185 12.26 8.85 6.67
C ASP A 185 11.04 9.64 6.13
N ILE A 186 10.84 9.60 4.81
CA ILE A 186 9.75 10.33 4.13
C ILE A 186 8.50 9.47 4.06
N THR A 187 7.35 10.04 4.40
CA THR A 187 6.04 9.40 4.26
C THR A 187 5.19 10.11 3.22
N ILE A 188 4.67 9.37 2.23
CA ILE A 188 3.66 9.87 1.28
C ILE A 188 2.44 8.95 1.35
N LYS A 189 1.25 9.48 1.69
CA LYS A 189 0.05 8.66 1.82
C LYS A 189 -1.26 9.30 1.38
N ASN A 190 -2.24 8.47 1.01
CA ASN A 190 -3.59 8.93 0.65
C ASN A 190 -3.61 10.00 -0.46
N ILE A 191 -2.67 9.93 -1.41
CA ILE A 191 -2.59 10.88 -2.53
C ILE A 191 -2.92 10.16 -3.84
N ARG A 192 -3.65 10.87 -4.69
CA ARG A 192 -3.89 10.49 -6.08
C ARG A 192 -3.25 11.52 -6.99
N VAL A 193 -2.43 11.06 -7.93
CA VAL A 193 -1.88 11.92 -8.97
C VAL A 193 -2.56 11.56 -10.29
N GLU A 194 -3.11 12.55 -10.96
CA GLU A 194 -3.68 12.41 -12.31
C GLU A 194 -2.82 13.13 -13.33
N GLY A 195 -2.38 12.40 -14.34
CA GLY A 195 -1.60 12.90 -15.45
C GLY A 195 -1.95 12.22 -16.77
N GLY A 196 -1.09 12.38 -17.76
CA GLY A 196 -1.28 11.88 -19.13
C GLY A 196 0.04 11.52 -19.81
N SER A 197 0.08 11.55 -21.14
CA SER A 197 1.27 11.17 -21.90
C SER A 197 2.45 12.12 -21.74
N GLY A 198 2.17 13.40 -21.45
CA GLY A 198 3.19 14.42 -21.16
C GLY A 198 3.66 14.44 -19.71
N SER A 199 3.15 13.55 -18.85
CA SER A 199 3.57 13.50 -17.44
C SER A 199 5.03 13.14 -17.28
N GLY A 200 5.70 13.76 -16.30
CA GLY A 200 6.98 13.26 -15.80
C GLY A 200 6.80 12.11 -14.81
N PRO A 201 7.90 11.65 -14.18
CA PRO A 201 7.82 10.72 -13.07
C PRO A 201 6.91 11.24 -11.96
N VAL A 202 6.05 10.40 -11.41
CA VAL A 202 5.24 10.82 -10.25
C VAL A 202 6.12 11.01 -9.02
N ILE A 203 7.16 10.18 -8.89
CA ILE A 203 8.18 10.31 -7.85
C ILE A 203 9.52 10.10 -8.55
N ASP A 204 10.43 11.05 -8.38
CA ASP A 204 11.80 10.95 -8.83
C ASP A 204 12.77 11.21 -7.69
N THR A 205 13.50 10.18 -7.30
CA THR A 205 14.51 10.27 -6.24
C THR A 205 15.93 10.27 -6.80
N ARG A 206 16.08 10.46 -8.12
CA ARG A 206 17.39 10.67 -8.72
C ARG A 206 17.94 12.00 -8.25
N TYR A 207 19.17 11.98 -7.75
CA TYR A 207 19.92 13.16 -7.39
C TYR A 207 21.37 12.99 -7.83
N GLU A 208 22.05 14.10 -8.14
CA GLU A 208 23.39 14.12 -8.74
C GLU A 208 24.41 13.27 -7.96
N GLY A 209 24.61 12.02 -8.41
CA GLY A 209 25.69 11.14 -7.94
C GLY A 209 25.42 10.32 -6.68
N ASP A 210 24.24 10.36 -6.07
CA ASP A 210 23.96 9.62 -4.83
C ASP A 210 22.56 8.95 -4.80
N VAL A 211 22.37 8.03 -3.86
CA VAL A 211 21.07 7.43 -3.54
C VAL A 211 20.16 8.46 -2.87
N GLY A 212 19.17 8.95 -3.61
CA GLY A 212 18.31 10.05 -3.15
C GLY A 212 17.27 9.66 -2.10
N ALA A 213 16.94 8.38 -1.91
CA ALA A 213 15.87 7.95 -1.01
C ALA A 213 16.24 6.78 -0.10
N SER A 214 16.13 6.96 1.22
CA SER A 214 16.18 5.86 2.18
C SER A 214 15.06 5.91 3.22
N LEU A 215 14.49 4.75 3.57
CA LEU A 215 13.39 4.67 4.55
C LEU A 215 12.14 5.45 4.12
N TRP A 216 11.86 5.53 2.82
CA TRP A 216 10.62 6.12 2.34
C TRP A 216 9.47 5.13 2.50
N GLU A 217 8.34 5.59 3.01
CA GLU A 217 7.09 4.86 3.10
C GLU A 217 6.02 5.51 2.24
N ILE A 218 5.64 4.84 1.16
CA ILE A 218 4.55 5.28 0.29
C ILE A 218 3.41 4.31 0.47
N TYR A 219 2.24 4.78 0.89
CA TYR A 219 1.10 3.88 1.07
C TYR A 219 -0.27 4.46 0.80
N ASP A 220 -1.17 3.60 0.35
CA ASP A 220 -2.54 3.96 -0.04
C ASP A 220 -2.56 5.11 -1.06
N CYS A 221 -1.74 4.99 -2.12
CA CYS A 221 -1.63 6.00 -3.18
C CYS A 221 -2.07 5.45 -4.54
N LEU A 222 -2.65 6.32 -5.37
CA LEU A 222 -3.03 6.02 -6.76
C LEU A 222 -2.39 7.00 -7.72
N PHE A 223 -1.41 6.56 -8.49
CA PHE A 223 -0.72 7.37 -9.48
C PHE A 223 -1.17 6.96 -10.88
N ASN A 224 -2.01 7.78 -11.50
CA ASN A 224 -2.38 7.70 -12.91
C ASN A 224 -1.51 8.67 -13.74
N ALA A 225 -0.22 8.66 -13.41
CA ALA A 225 0.92 9.35 -13.98
C ALA A 225 2.13 8.43 -13.70
N GLY A 226 3.33 8.77 -14.13
CA GLY A 226 4.49 7.96 -13.80
C GLY A 226 5.67 8.15 -14.73
N PRO A 227 6.76 7.40 -14.52
CA PRO A 227 6.97 6.31 -13.56
C PRO A 227 7.11 6.72 -12.08
N ILE A 228 7.13 5.75 -11.16
CA ILE A 228 7.80 5.89 -9.84
C ILE A 228 9.27 5.49 -10.00
N ILE A 229 10.21 6.37 -9.63
CA ILE A 229 11.66 6.11 -9.64
C ILE A 229 12.22 6.27 -8.23
N MET A 230 12.61 5.16 -7.62
CA MET A 230 13.11 5.11 -6.25
C MET A 230 14.52 4.51 -6.18
N LEU A 231 15.50 5.36 -5.88
CA LEU A 231 16.91 5.04 -5.75
C LEU A 231 17.35 5.12 -4.29
N GLY A 232 17.72 3.98 -3.73
CA GLY A 232 18.28 3.87 -2.39
C GLY A 232 17.55 2.86 -1.51
N PRO A 233 18.05 2.65 -0.28
CA PRO A 233 17.72 1.48 0.51
C PRO A 233 16.55 1.69 1.48
N ARG A 234 15.84 0.59 1.75
CA ARG A 234 14.78 0.43 2.76
C ARG A 234 13.50 1.18 2.44
N ASN A 235 13.20 1.36 1.15
CA ASN A 235 11.97 1.97 0.71
C ASN A 235 10.82 0.96 0.71
N GLN A 236 9.62 1.39 1.11
CA GLN A 236 8.43 0.57 1.18
C GLN A 236 7.29 1.20 0.39
N LEU A 237 6.65 0.39 -0.45
CA LEU A 237 5.42 0.73 -1.16
C LEU A 237 4.32 -0.21 -0.70
N ARG A 238 3.22 0.30 -0.13
CA ARG A 238 2.12 -0.51 0.41
C ARG A 238 0.78 -0.05 -0.16
N HIS A 239 0.09 -0.94 -0.87
CA HIS A 239 -1.17 -0.61 -1.55
C HIS A 239 -1.03 0.59 -2.50
N VAL A 240 0.10 0.67 -3.20
CA VAL A 240 0.38 1.72 -4.19
C VAL A 240 0.00 1.20 -5.56
N THR A 241 -0.86 1.96 -6.26
CA THR A 241 -1.16 1.69 -7.67
C THR A 241 -0.46 2.72 -8.53
N CYS A 242 0.33 2.29 -9.51
CA CYS A 242 0.89 3.16 -10.54
C CYS A 242 0.49 2.65 -11.93
N ASN A 243 -0.32 3.46 -12.61
CA ASN A 243 -0.64 3.31 -14.02
C ASN A 243 0.18 4.34 -14.78
N ASN A 244 1.40 3.98 -15.18
CA ASN A 244 2.25 4.90 -15.92
C ASN A 244 1.68 5.15 -17.31
N LYS A 245 1.16 6.36 -17.51
CA LYS A 245 0.63 6.87 -18.78
C LYS A 245 1.65 7.70 -19.56
N SER A 246 2.81 8.00 -18.98
CA SER A 246 3.81 8.85 -19.59
C SER A 246 4.45 8.18 -20.80
N ASP A 247 4.62 8.95 -21.86
CA ASP A 247 5.43 8.59 -23.02
C ASP A 247 6.88 9.10 -22.88
N ILE A 248 7.13 9.94 -21.88
CA ILE A 248 8.46 10.38 -21.50
C ILE A 248 9.10 9.25 -20.73
N GLY A 249 10.01 8.54 -21.38
CA GLY A 249 10.71 7.48 -20.69
C GLY A 249 11.74 8.04 -19.72
N ALA A 250 11.92 7.33 -18.62
CA ALA A 250 12.93 7.64 -17.64
C ALA A 250 14.28 7.16 -18.18
N ASP A 251 15.23 8.08 -18.29
CA ASP A 251 16.63 7.70 -18.43
C ASP A 251 17.08 7.00 -17.15
N VAL A 252 17.25 5.69 -17.27
CA VAL A 252 17.71 4.88 -16.15
C VAL A 252 19.22 4.76 -16.31
N ASN A 253 19.97 5.79 -15.89
CA ASN A 253 21.45 5.74 -15.81
C ASN A 253 22.00 4.66 -14.84
N ILE A 254 21.11 3.83 -14.28
CA ILE A 254 21.40 2.58 -13.57
C ILE A 254 21.70 1.45 -14.56
N LEU A 255 21.27 1.59 -15.81
CA LEU A 255 21.44 0.59 -16.85
C LEU A 255 22.89 0.60 -17.34
N PRO A 256 23.54 -0.58 -17.48
CA PRO A 256 24.95 -0.68 -17.82
C PRO A 256 25.38 0.05 -19.10
N ASP A 257 24.45 0.39 -19.98
CA ASP A 257 24.72 1.04 -21.27
C ASP A 257 24.38 2.54 -21.32
N GLY A 258 23.78 3.12 -20.25
CA GLY A 258 23.39 4.53 -20.20
C GLY A 258 22.50 4.99 -21.36
N LYS A 259 21.84 4.04 -22.06
CA LYS A 259 21.10 4.29 -23.31
C LYS A 259 19.68 3.76 -23.29
N ASN A 260 19.32 3.01 -22.25
CA ASN A 260 18.00 2.43 -22.15
C ASN A 260 17.05 3.38 -21.42
N VAL A 261 16.09 3.86 -22.20
CA VAL A 261 14.94 4.61 -21.72
C VAL A 261 13.90 3.60 -21.27
N SER A 262 13.58 3.55 -19.98
CA SER A 262 12.52 2.68 -19.45
C SER A 262 11.21 3.45 -19.32
N ARG A 263 10.10 2.76 -19.62
CA ARG A 263 8.75 3.25 -19.37
C ARG A 263 8.00 2.36 -18.39
N ALA A 264 8.72 1.70 -17.49
CA ALA A 264 8.12 0.94 -16.40
C ALA A 264 7.16 1.80 -15.58
N ALA A 265 6.21 1.21 -14.87
CA ALA A 265 5.44 1.91 -13.84
C ALA A 265 6.26 2.13 -12.56
N LEU A 266 7.19 1.22 -12.27
CA LEU A 266 8.03 1.27 -11.09
C LEU A 266 9.46 0.87 -11.44
N ILE A 267 10.40 1.74 -11.09
CA ILE A 267 11.84 1.56 -11.19
C ILE A 267 12.40 1.66 -9.78
N LEU A 268 12.82 0.53 -9.22
CA LEU A 268 13.46 0.43 -7.91
C LEU A 268 14.91 0.00 -8.07
N ASN A 269 15.82 0.75 -7.46
CA ASN A 269 17.20 0.31 -7.28
C ASN A 269 17.68 0.69 -5.90
N GLY A 270 17.95 -0.29 -5.05
CA GLY A 270 18.52 -0.01 -3.73
C GLY A 270 18.84 -1.26 -2.93
N ALA A 271 19.60 -1.11 -1.85
CA ALA A 271 20.07 -2.29 -1.11
C ALA A 271 18.93 -3.15 -0.51
N THR A 272 17.78 -2.55 -0.17
CA THR A 272 16.61 -3.24 0.38
C THR A 272 15.32 -2.55 -0.06
N PHE A 273 14.24 -3.27 -0.36
CA PHE A 273 12.91 -2.67 -0.59
C PHE A 273 11.76 -3.60 -0.20
N GLY A 274 10.57 -3.04 0.00
CA GLY A 274 9.33 -3.78 0.24
C GLY A 274 8.20 -3.28 -0.65
N ILE A 275 7.50 -4.19 -1.32
CA ILE A 275 6.31 -3.91 -2.12
C ILE A 275 5.19 -4.82 -1.59
N ILE A 276 4.12 -4.23 -1.07
CA ILE A 276 3.05 -4.95 -0.39
C ILE A 276 1.69 -4.54 -0.97
N GLY A 277 1.14 -5.37 -1.84
CA GLY A 277 -0.09 -5.10 -2.59
C GLY A 277 0.03 -3.91 -3.56
N GLY A 278 -1.08 -3.58 -4.21
CA GLY A 278 -1.12 -2.54 -5.24
C GLY A 278 -0.98 -3.10 -6.66
N SER A 279 -0.90 -2.21 -7.64
CA SER A 279 -0.86 -2.58 -9.06
C SER A 279 0.09 -1.69 -9.84
N TYR A 280 0.97 -2.28 -10.63
CA TYR A 280 1.97 -1.57 -11.42
C TYR A 280 1.77 -1.91 -12.89
N SER A 281 1.32 -0.92 -13.65
CA SER A 281 1.00 -1.11 -15.06
C SER A 281 1.58 -0.01 -15.91
N SER A 282 2.39 -0.39 -16.90
CA SER A 282 2.76 0.54 -17.95
C SER A 282 1.69 0.54 -19.05
N LYS A 283 1.24 1.75 -19.39
CA LYS A 283 0.27 2.01 -20.46
C LYS A 283 0.94 2.56 -21.71
N SER A 284 2.25 2.84 -21.68
CA SER A 284 2.95 3.38 -22.84
C SER A 284 3.14 2.31 -23.93
N PRO A 285 2.95 2.66 -25.21
CA PRO A 285 3.06 1.72 -26.33
C PRO A 285 4.47 1.16 -26.54
N ASP A 286 5.52 1.84 -26.09
CA ASP A 286 6.90 1.35 -26.22
C ASP A 286 7.47 0.79 -24.91
N ALA A 287 6.61 0.53 -23.91
CA ALA A 287 7.05 -0.02 -22.64
C ALA A 287 7.54 -1.46 -22.80
N ARG A 288 8.84 -1.67 -22.56
CA ARG A 288 9.47 -3.00 -22.53
C ARG A 288 9.16 -3.79 -21.26
N GLU A 289 8.98 -3.10 -20.14
CA GLU A 289 8.63 -3.70 -18.85
C GLU A 289 7.60 -2.85 -18.10
N ALA A 290 6.82 -3.47 -17.20
CA ALA A 290 5.96 -2.74 -16.27
C ALA A 290 6.67 -2.46 -14.94
N MET A 291 7.59 -3.33 -14.54
CA MET A 291 8.37 -3.16 -13.32
C MET A 291 9.83 -3.50 -13.55
N TYR A 292 10.69 -2.69 -12.92
CA TYR A 292 12.13 -2.81 -12.97
C TYR A 292 12.70 -2.83 -11.56
N LEU A 293 13.31 -3.94 -11.15
CA LEU A 293 13.83 -4.14 -9.80
C LEU A 293 15.33 -4.44 -9.81
N SER A 294 16.08 -3.67 -9.02
CA SER A 294 17.46 -3.93 -8.63
C SER A 294 17.64 -3.82 -7.13
N GLY A 295 18.55 -4.61 -6.57
CA GLY A 295 18.91 -4.40 -5.18
C GLY A 295 19.55 -5.56 -4.44
N GLY A 296 20.15 -5.25 -3.29
CA GLY A 296 20.77 -6.27 -2.43
C GLY A 296 19.77 -7.25 -1.81
N ALA A 297 18.55 -6.80 -1.54
CA ALA A 297 17.47 -7.58 -0.96
C ALA A 297 16.09 -6.95 -1.24
N GLY A 298 15.02 -7.73 -1.20
CA GLY A 298 13.69 -7.19 -1.43
C GLY A 298 12.55 -8.14 -1.08
N THR A 299 11.34 -7.60 -1.00
CA THR A 299 10.11 -8.38 -0.83
C THR A 299 9.03 -7.80 -1.74
N VAL A 300 8.33 -8.64 -2.49
CA VAL A 300 7.14 -8.30 -3.28
C VAL A 300 6.04 -9.27 -2.88
N THR A 301 4.97 -8.82 -2.23
CA THR A 301 3.94 -9.72 -1.66
C THR A 301 2.60 -9.02 -1.47
N GLY A 302 1.59 -9.71 -0.93
CA GLY A 302 0.31 -9.09 -0.57
C GLY A 302 -0.62 -8.84 -1.76
N GLY A 303 -0.50 -9.63 -2.83
CA GLY A 303 -1.36 -9.52 -4.00
C GLY A 303 -0.99 -8.35 -4.91
N VAL A 304 0.31 -8.14 -5.16
CA VAL A 304 0.78 -7.17 -6.16
C VAL A 304 0.34 -7.62 -7.55
N THR A 305 -0.29 -6.75 -8.33
CA THR A 305 -0.54 -6.98 -9.75
C THR A 305 0.50 -6.25 -10.60
N ILE A 306 1.06 -6.94 -11.59
CA ILE A 306 2.02 -6.39 -12.56
C ILE A 306 1.44 -6.60 -13.95
N SER A 307 1.36 -5.54 -14.75
CA SER A 307 0.78 -5.64 -16.09
C SER A 307 1.41 -4.64 -17.06
N ASN A 308 2.24 -5.12 -17.97
CA ASN A 308 2.64 -4.36 -19.15
C ASN A 308 1.52 -4.45 -20.19
N SER A 309 0.49 -3.60 -20.09
CA SER A 309 -0.63 -3.63 -21.05
C SER A 309 -0.33 -2.81 -22.32
N GLY A 310 0.51 -1.78 -22.22
CA GLY A 310 0.75 -0.81 -23.29
C GLY A 310 1.56 -1.33 -24.47
N GLY A 311 2.58 -2.18 -24.25
CA GLY A 311 3.61 -2.47 -25.27
C GLY A 311 3.09 -3.04 -26.61
N GLU A 312 3.22 -2.32 -27.72
CA GLU A 312 3.19 -2.93 -29.05
C GLU A 312 4.54 -3.66 -29.27
N ASN A 313 4.53 -4.86 -29.86
CA ASN A 313 5.69 -5.76 -30.03
C ASN A 313 6.82 -5.23 -30.94
N SER A 314 6.94 -3.91 -31.15
CA SER A 314 7.75 -3.37 -32.25
C SER A 314 9.25 -3.24 -31.97
N THR A 315 9.72 -3.16 -30.70
CA THR A 315 11.14 -2.76 -30.42
C THR A 315 11.86 -3.45 -29.24
N GLY A 316 11.53 -4.70 -28.90
CA GLY A 316 12.35 -5.50 -27.96
C GLY A 316 11.59 -6.59 -27.24
N THR A 317 12.29 -7.31 -26.37
CA THR A 317 11.68 -8.31 -25.48
C THR A 317 10.77 -7.62 -24.46
N LEU A 318 9.46 -7.86 -24.59
CA LEU A 318 8.46 -7.34 -23.67
C LEU A 318 8.30 -8.29 -22.49
N CYS A 319 8.40 -7.75 -21.27
CA CYS A 319 8.09 -8.48 -20.06
C CYS A 319 7.20 -7.70 -19.09
N ASP A 320 6.64 -8.37 -18.08
CA ASP A 320 5.98 -7.69 -16.96
C ASP A 320 7.02 -7.18 -15.96
N LEU A 321 7.90 -8.09 -15.53
CA LEU A 321 8.87 -7.84 -14.47
C LEU A 321 10.29 -8.12 -14.95
N MET A 322 11.15 -7.10 -14.87
CA MET A 322 12.59 -7.21 -15.03
C MET A 322 13.29 -7.15 -13.68
N ILE A 323 14.20 -8.11 -13.44
CA ILE A 323 15.01 -8.19 -12.22
C ILE A 323 16.48 -8.34 -12.64
N PHE A 324 17.37 -7.51 -12.11
CA PHE A 324 18.80 -7.58 -12.42
C PHE A 324 19.63 -7.13 -11.21
N SER A 325 20.87 -7.62 -11.11
CA SER A 325 21.78 -7.31 -9.99
C SER A 325 21.11 -7.46 -8.61
N ALA A 326 20.25 -8.47 -8.49
CA ALA A 326 19.40 -8.65 -7.33
C ALA A 326 19.96 -9.75 -6.43
N GLY A 327 20.20 -9.46 -5.16
CA GLY A 327 20.94 -10.37 -4.28
C GLY A 327 20.10 -11.36 -3.46
N ARG A 328 18.92 -10.95 -2.97
CA ARG A 328 18.04 -11.73 -2.07
C ARG A 328 16.60 -11.23 -2.12
N ILE A 329 15.77 -11.74 -3.04
CA ILE A 329 14.39 -11.26 -3.17
C ILE A 329 13.38 -12.37 -2.89
N PHE A 330 12.40 -12.07 -2.04
CA PHE A 330 11.21 -12.89 -1.88
C PHE A 330 10.05 -12.32 -2.68
N PHE A 331 9.49 -13.13 -3.57
CA PHE A 331 8.25 -12.88 -4.28
C PHE A 331 7.17 -13.79 -3.69
N GLY A 332 6.27 -13.18 -2.93
CA GLY A 332 5.06 -13.78 -2.41
C GLY A 332 3.95 -13.87 -3.47
N PRO A 333 2.70 -14.06 -3.03
CA PRO A 333 1.54 -14.01 -3.92
C PRO A 333 1.48 -12.68 -4.67
N MET A 334 1.58 -12.76 -5.99
CA MET A 334 1.49 -11.65 -6.95
C MET A 334 0.87 -12.17 -8.25
N SER A 335 0.31 -11.27 -9.05
CA SER A 335 -0.33 -11.55 -10.35
C SER A 335 0.45 -10.87 -11.47
N MET A 336 0.75 -11.59 -12.54
CA MET A 336 1.29 -11.05 -13.79
C MET A 336 0.22 -11.17 -14.86
N GLU A 337 -0.39 -10.06 -15.25
CA GLU A 337 -1.65 -10.06 -16.01
C GLU A 337 -1.45 -9.78 -17.49
N SER A 338 -0.24 -9.45 -17.94
CA SER A 338 -0.02 -9.23 -19.36
C SER A 338 0.09 -10.53 -20.14
N THR A 339 -0.30 -10.47 -21.41
CA THR A 339 -0.12 -11.54 -22.39
C THR A 339 1.14 -11.29 -23.25
N LYS A 340 2.13 -10.56 -22.70
CA LYS A 340 3.37 -10.21 -23.41
C LYS A 340 4.31 -11.40 -23.49
N GLU A 341 5.39 -11.25 -24.26
CA GLU A 341 6.32 -12.33 -24.61
C GLU A 341 6.89 -13.08 -23.38
N TYR A 342 7.18 -12.38 -22.28
CA TYR A 342 7.62 -12.98 -21.03
C TYR A 342 6.87 -12.39 -19.83
N ASN A 343 6.67 -13.19 -18.80
CA ASN A 343 6.20 -12.69 -17.52
C ASN A 343 7.38 -12.12 -16.71
N ILE A 344 8.51 -12.83 -16.70
CA ILE A 344 9.72 -12.43 -15.96
C ILE A 344 10.94 -12.43 -16.87
N ARG A 345 11.80 -11.42 -16.70
CA ARG A 345 13.17 -11.41 -17.20
C ARG A 345 14.17 -11.33 -16.04
N LEU A 346 15.11 -12.27 -16.02
CA LEU A 346 16.22 -12.35 -15.07
C LEU A 346 17.52 -11.88 -15.76
N GLY A 347 17.92 -10.64 -15.49
CA GLY A 347 19.11 -9.99 -16.03
C GLY A 347 18.95 -9.44 -17.46
N PHE A 348 19.97 -8.70 -17.88
CA PHE A 348 20.12 -8.21 -19.27
C PHE A 348 20.62 -9.31 -20.18
N GLU A 349 20.42 -9.18 -21.49
CA GLU A 349 21.19 -9.98 -22.44
C GLU A 349 22.67 -9.59 -22.34
N GLY A 350 23.55 -10.59 -22.17
CA GLY A 350 25.00 -10.40 -22.06
C GLY A 350 25.55 -10.60 -20.64
N ASP A 351 26.76 -10.08 -20.39
CA ASP A 351 27.57 -10.34 -19.17
C ASP A 351 27.15 -9.53 -17.93
N GLY A 352 25.87 -9.16 -17.82
CA GLY A 352 25.33 -8.48 -16.65
C GLY A 352 25.17 -9.41 -15.44
N PRO A 353 25.02 -8.89 -14.21
CA PRO A 353 24.61 -9.69 -13.07
C PRO A 353 23.11 -10.02 -13.14
N GLY A 354 22.77 -11.31 -13.07
CA GLY A 354 21.38 -11.77 -12.97
C GLY A 354 20.82 -11.69 -11.55
N LEU A 355 19.78 -12.50 -11.29
CA LEU A 355 19.19 -12.65 -9.95
C LEU A 355 19.93 -13.75 -9.18
N ILE A 356 20.30 -13.44 -7.94
CA ILE A 356 20.93 -14.37 -6.99
C ILE A 356 19.99 -14.51 -5.79
N ASN A 357 19.87 -15.72 -5.22
CA ASN A 357 19.08 -16.04 -4.02
C ASN A 357 17.63 -15.53 -4.05
N GLY A 358 16.90 -15.82 -5.13
CA GLY A 358 15.47 -15.47 -5.26
C GLY A 358 14.54 -16.60 -4.79
N VAL A 359 13.42 -16.25 -4.18
CA VAL A 359 12.34 -17.22 -3.90
C VAL A 359 11.02 -16.67 -4.45
N PHE A 360 10.33 -17.45 -5.27
CA PHE A 360 9.02 -17.14 -5.84
C PHE A 360 7.98 -18.12 -5.29
N THR A 361 6.87 -17.62 -4.77
CA THR A 361 5.82 -18.44 -4.14
C THR A 361 4.43 -18.00 -4.56
N GLY A 362 3.54 -18.96 -4.87
CA GLY A 362 2.11 -18.69 -5.06
C GLY A 362 1.80 -17.60 -6.11
N THR A 363 2.68 -17.44 -7.09
CA THR A 363 2.57 -16.40 -8.11
C THR A 363 1.56 -16.84 -9.17
N GLY A 364 0.55 -16.00 -9.39
CA GLY A 364 -0.38 -16.10 -10.50
C GLY A 364 0.29 -15.56 -11.75
N PHE A 365 0.82 -16.45 -12.59
CA PHE A 365 1.29 -16.05 -13.90
C PHE A 365 0.15 -16.24 -14.90
N ASN A 366 -0.24 -15.17 -15.60
CA ASN A 366 -1.15 -15.32 -16.73
C ASN A 366 -0.37 -16.02 -17.85
N PRO A 367 -0.77 -17.23 -18.27
CA PRO A 367 -0.13 -17.89 -19.39
C PRO A 367 -0.38 -17.10 -20.68
N LEU A 368 0.46 -17.33 -21.67
CA LEU A 368 0.19 -16.82 -23.02
C LEU A 368 -1.13 -17.38 -23.55
N ASP A 369 -1.93 -16.51 -24.16
CA ASP A 369 -3.25 -16.88 -24.70
C ASP A 369 -3.18 -17.48 -26.11
N SER A 370 -2.04 -17.33 -26.81
CA SER A 370 -1.89 -17.77 -28.19
C SER A 370 -0.45 -18.13 -28.56
N GLY A 371 -0.28 -18.76 -29.72
CA GLY A 371 1.03 -19.19 -30.23
C GLY A 371 1.50 -20.56 -29.73
N PRO A 372 2.73 -20.98 -30.09
CA PRO A 372 3.27 -22.30 -29.74
C PRO A 372 3.48 -22.50 -28.23
N ASP A 373 3.53 -21.39 -27.47
CA ASP A 373 3.69 -21.38 -26.02
C ASP A 373 2.39 -21.04 -25.28
N ALA A 374 1.23 -21.11 -25.95
CA ALA A 374 -0.05 -20.91 -25.29
C ALA A 374 -0.21 -21.85 -24.07
N GLY A 375 -0.69 -21.32 -22.94
CA GLY A 375 -0.80 -22.06 -21.68
C GLY A 375 0.51 -22.16 -20.88
N TRP A 376 1.58 -21.48 -21.30
CA TRP A 376 2.83 -21.34 -20.56
C TRP A 376 3.05 -19.91 -20.08
N SER A 377 3.62 -19.80 -18.90
CA SER A 377 4.20 -18.58 -18.38
C SER A 377 5.70 -18.61 -18.65
N LYS A 378 6.20 -17.58 -19.32
CA LYS A 378 7.56 -17.55 -19.85
C LYS A 378 8.50 -16.74 -18.96
N ILE A 379 9.67 -17.30 -18.69
CA ILE A 379 10.74 -16.68 -17.93
C ILE A 379 12.00 -16.66 -18.79
N LYS A 380 12.52 -15.46 -19.05
CA LYS A 380 13.78 -15.25 -19.77
C LYS A 380 14.94 -15.16 -18.77
N VAL A 381 16.01 -15.90 -19.01
CA VAL A 381 17.27 -15.76 -18.25
C VAL A 381 18.32 -15.14 -19.15
N GLY A 382 18.44 -13.81 -19.10
CA GLY A 382 19.40 -13.06 -19.92
C GLY A 382 20.82 -13.10 -19.38
N SER A 383 20.96 -13.14 -18.05
CA SER A 383 22.24 -13.12 -17.34
C SER A 383 22.36 -14.27 -16.35
N GLN A 384 23.59 -14.60 -15.94
CA GLN A 384 23.86 -15.64 -14.95
C GLN A 384 23.03 -15.42 -13.68
N SER A 385 22.19 -16.40 -13.37
CA SER A 385 21.24 -16.33 -12.26
C SER A 385 21.36 -17.58 -11.39
N GLU A 386 21.42 -17.41 -10.07
CA GLU A 386 21.79 -18.48 -9.15
C GLU A 386 20.91 -18.58 -7.90
N ASN A 387 20.75 -19.80 -7.38
CA ASN A 387 20.03 -20.09 -6.14
C ASN A 387 18.59 -19.56 -6.15
N ILE A 388 17.89 -19.73 -7.27
CA ILE A 388 16.50 -19.29 -7.41
C ILE A 388 15.57 -20.47 -7.15
N THR A 389 14.54 -20.27 -6.33
CA THR A 389 13.52 -21.28 -6.05
C THR A 389 12.14 -20.79 -6.47
N PHE A 390 11.39 -21.59 -7.20
CA PHE A 390 9.96 -21.40 -7.47
C PHE A 390 9.15 -22.44 -6.70
N ILE A 391 8.15 -22.02 -5.94
CA ILE A 391 7.32 -22.88 -5.09
C ILE A 391 5.85 -22.68 -5.45
N SER A 392 5.21 -23.76 -5.89
CA SER A 392 3.79 -23.82 -6.26
C SER A 392 3.34 -22.69 -7.20
N PRO A 393 4.01 -22.48 -8.34
CA PRO A 393 3.50 -21.57 -9.36
C PRO A 393 2.15 -22.07 -9.89
N HIS A 394 1.21 -21.16 -10.18
CA HIS A 394 -0.16 -21.52 -10.57
C HIS A 394 -0.33 -21.85 -12.07
N SER A 395 0.76 -22.02 -12.82
CA SER A 395 0.75 -22.25 -14.27
C SER A 395 1.92 -23.14 -14.72
N ASN A 396 1.90 -23.59 -15.97
CA ASN A 396 3.06 -24.23 -16.58
C ASN A 396 4.17 -23.17 -16.79
N ILE A 397 5.42 -23.49 -16.45
CA ILE A 397 6.54 -22.56 -16.58
C ILE A 397 7.51 -23.00 -17.68
N LYS A 398 7.83 -22.07 -18.59
CA LYS A 398 8.88 -22.25 -19.60
C LYS A 398 10.03 -21.30 -19.32
N PHE A 399 11.23 -21.83 -19.14
CA PHE A 399 12.47 -21.08 -19.06
C PHE A 399 13.19 -21.04 -20.42
N GLU A 400 13.59 -19.84 -20.83
CA GLU A 400 14.42 -19.60 -22.00
C GLU A 400 15.75 -19.00 -21.53
N ASN A 401 16.80 -19.82 -21.54
CA ASN A 401 18.08 -19.49 -20.94
C ASN A 401 19.06 -19.01 -22.01
N ASP A 402 19.49 -17.76 -21.94
CA ASP A 402 20.63 -17.25 -22.72
C ASP A 402 21.93 -17.36 -21.92
N ALA A 403 21.82 -17.46 -20.59
CA ALA A 403 22.91 -17.59 -19.65
C ALA A 403 22.64 -18.73 -18.63
N PRO A 404 23.65 -19.17 -17.85
CA PRO A 404 23.46 -20.20 -16.84
C PRO A 404 22.42 -19.82 -15.79
N ALA A 405 21.49 -20.74 -15.49
CA ALA A 405 20.41 -20.52 -14.54
C ALA A 405 20.29 -21.67 -13.53
N ARG A 406 20.77 -21.48 -12.29
CA ARG A 406 20.59 -22.48 -11.22
C ARG A 406 19.25 -22.25 -10.54
N ILE A 407 18.23 -22.93 -11.05
CA ILE A 407 16.84 -22.75 -10.64
C ILE A 407 16.29 -24.09 -10.11
N TYR A 408 15.56 -24.04 -9.00
CA TYR A 408 14.82 -25.18 -8.46
C TYR A 408 13.32 -24.86 -8.47
N VAL A 409 12.51 -25.72 -9.08
CA VAL A 409 11.07 -25.54 -9.19
C VAL A 409 10.36 -26.66 -8.45
N ILE A 410 9.44 -26.31 -7.56
CA ILE A 410 8.53 -27.23 -6.88
C ILE A 410 7.12 -26.94 -7.38
N SER A 411 6.56 -27.78 -8.26
CA SER A 411 5.24 -27.52 -8.87
C SER A 411 4.54 -28.77 -9.36
N GLN A 412 3.21 -28.80 -9.29
CA GLN A 412 2.41 -29.83 -9.97
C GLN A 412 2.24 -29.56 -11.48
N HIS A 413 2.61 -28.35 -11.93
CA HIS A 413 2.50 -27.93 -13.30
C HIS A 413 3.70 -28.38 -14.14
N LYS A 414 3.58 -28.28 -15.46
CA LYS A 414 4.70 -28.60 -16.35
C LYS A 414 5.78 -27.54 -16.21
N VAL A 415 7.03 -27.99 -16.16
CA VAL A 415 8.21 -27.14 -16.29
C VAL A 415 8.95 -27.55 -17.54
N LYS A 416 9.36 -26.59 -18.36
CA LYS A 416 10.20 -26.78 -19.55
C LYS A 416 11.37 -25.80 -19.47
N SER A 417 12.57 -26.22 -19.85
CA SER A 417 13.73 -25.33 -19.99
C SER A 417 14.43 -25.57 -21.31
N THR A 418 14.82 -24.49 -21.98
CA THR A 418 15.51 -24.49 -23.27
C THR A 418 16.64 -23.47 -23.27
N GLY A 419 17.62 -23.61 -24.17
CA GLY A 419 18.71 -22.66 -24.34
C GLY A 419 20.02 -23.13 -23.69
N HIS A 420 20.77 -22.22 -23.08
CA HIS A 420 22.05 -22.46 -22.44
C HIS A 420 21.89 -23.26 -21.13
N LEU A 421 22.60 -24.38 -21.03
CA LEU A 421 22.63 -25.27 -19.85
C LEU A 421 21.24 -25.51 -19.20
N PRO A 422 20.25 -26.01 -19.95
CA PRO A 422 18.86 -26.12 -19.47
C PRO A 422 18.70 -27.14 -18.33
N HIS A 423 19.68 -28.03 -18.15
CA HIS A 423 19.73 -28.99 -17.06
C HIS A 423 20.01 -28.36 -15.68
N LEU A 424 20.39 -27.08 -15.64
CA LEU A 424 20.55 -26.34 -14.37
C LEU A 424 19.20 -25.88 -13.78
N VAL A 425 18.12 -25.99 -14.55
CA VAL A 425 16.75 -25.85 -14.06
C VAL A 425 16.27 -27.23 -13.61
N ASN A 426 16.04 -27.38 -12.32
CA ASN A 426 15.61 -28.63 -11.69
C ASN A 426 14.13 -28.57 -11.33
N HIS A 427 13.41 -29.68 -11.46
CA HIS A 427 11.98 -29.74 -11.18
C HIS A 427 11.64 -30.89 -10.22
N SER A 428 10.91 -30.57 -9.16
CA SER A 428 10.30 -31.52 -8.22
C SER A 428 8.78 -31.40 -8.29
N ASP A 429 8.11 -32.45 -8.76
CA ASP A 429 6.64 -32.51 -8.83
C ASP A 429 6.11 -33.13 -7.54
N PRO A 430 5.45 -32.37 -6.64
CA PRO A 430 4.86 -32.88 -5.43
C PRO A 430 3.60 -33.68 -5.75
N PHE A 431 3.67 -34.99 -5.58
CA PHE A 431 2.57 -35.91 -5.83
C PHE A 431 1.59 -35.91 -4.65
N ARG A 432 0.31 -36.23 -4.92
CA ARG A 432 -0.78 -36.17 -3.93
C ARG A 432 -0.61 -37.10 -2.71
N SER A 433 0.31 -38.07 -2.77
CA SER A 433 0.60 -39.01 -1.68
C SER A 433 1.76 -38.57 -0.77
N GLY A 434 2.19 -37.32 -0.82
CA GLY A 434 3.35 -36.83 -0.05
C GLY A 434 4.70 -37.28 -0.60
N THR A 435 4.73 -37.88 -1.80
CA THR A 435 5.96 -38.25 -2.50
C THR A 435 6.34 -37.15 -3.49
N HIS A 436 7.64 -36.95 -3.72
CA HIS A 436 8.15 -36.00 -4.70
C HIS A 436 8.76 -36.74 -5.88
N ARG A 437 8.39 -36.34 -7.11
CA ARG A 437 9.07 -36.81 -8.32
C ARG A 437 10.14 -35.81 -8.73
N VAL A 438 11.40 -36.16 -8.47
CA VAL A 438 12.56 -35.41 -8.96
C VAL A 438 12.73 -35.64 -10.46
N GLY A 439 12.93 -34.57 -11.24
CA GLY A 439 12.93 -34.61 -12.70
C GLY A 439 11.57 -34.36 -13.35
N GLY A 440 10.49 -34.18 -12.57
CA GLY A 440 9.21 -33.70 -13.07
C GLY A 440 8.49 -34.62 -14.07
N ARG A 441 7.85 -34.02 -15.07
CA ARG A 441 7.08 -34.72 -16.13
C ARG A 441 7.95 -34.94 -17.37
N ARG A 442 7.42 -35.60 -18.40
CA ARG A 442 8.14 -35.85 -19.68
C ARG A 442 8.76 -34.59 -20.30
N ASP A 443 8.12 -33.45 -20.10
CA ASP A 443 8.54 -32.16 -20.67
C ASP A 443 9.61 -31.43 -19.81
N SER A 444 9.94 -31.99 -18.65
CA SER A 444 10.88 -31.39 -17.70
C SER A 444 12.33 -31.62 -18.12
N PRO A 445 13.20 -30.62 -17.87
CA PRO A 445 14.62 -30.78 -18.12
C PRO A 445 15.17 -31.97 -17.34
N SER A 446 16.15 -32.65 -17.92
CA SER A 446 16.87 -33.73 -17.23
C SER A 446 17.50 -33.17 -15.97
N THR A 447 16.94 -33.54 -14.82
CA THR A 447 17.48 -33.18 -13.51
C THR A 447 18.64 -34.11 -13.20
N GLN A 448 19.85 -33.58 -13.13
CA GLN A 448 21.01 -34.33 -12.71
C GLN A 448 21.13 -34.24 -11.19
N PHE A 449 20.95 -35.38 -10.52
CA PHE A 449 21.27 -35.51 -9.11
C PHE A 449 22.67 -36.12 -8.98
N LEU A 450 23.56 -35.42 -8.29
CA LEU A 450 24.86 -35.96 -7.90
C LEU A 450 24.75 -36.39 -6.42
N PRO A 451 24.29 -37.63 -6.15
CA PRO A 451 24.25 -38.13 -4.79
C PRO A 451 25.65 -38.09 -4.20
N LYS A 452 25.75 -37.68 -2.93
CA LYS A 452 27.01 -37.78 -2.19
C LYS A 452 27.37 -39.26 -2.07
N ILE A 453 28.57 -39.61 -2.50
CA ILE A 453 29.16 -40.93 -2.21
C ILE A 453 29.69 -40.88 -0.77
N HIS A 454 29.23 -41.79 0.06
CA HIS A 454 29.55 -41.88 1.47
C HIS A 454 30.72 -42.83 1.69
N THR A 455 31.76 -42.31 2.32
CA THR A 455 32.94 -43.09 2.73
C THR A 455 32.87 -43.57 4.19
N THR A 456 31.78 -43.25 4.90
CA THR A 456 31.42 -43.67 6.26
C THR A 456 29.91 -43.72 6.38
N GLU A 457 29.39 -44.49 7.33
CA GLU A 457 27.94 -44.53 7.61
C GLU A 457 27.40 -43.12 7.91
N PRO A 458 26.26 -42.71 7.33
CA PRO A 458 25.62 -41.45 7.68
C PRO A 458 25.39 -41.36 9.20
N PRO A 459 25.68 -40.21 9.84
CA PRO A 459 25.56 -40.09 11.30
C PRO A 459 24.11 -40.20 11.81
N TYR A 460 23.13 -39.99 10.93
CA TYR A 460 21.70 -40.06 11.25
C TYR A 460 20.94 -40.80 10.14
N PRO A 461 21.15 -42.12 9.97
CA PRO A 461 20.44 -42.85 8.95
C PRO A 461 18.97 -43.00 9.35
N VAL A 462 18.07 -43.04 8.38
CA VAL A 462 16.64 -43.25 8.60
C VAL A 462 16.21 -44.50 7.86
N ASP A 463 15.23 -45.23 8.41
CA ASP A 463 14.67 -46.41 7.75
C ASP A 463 14.16 -46.05 6.35
N ALA A 464 14.38 -46.94 5.38
CA ALA A 464 14.18 -46.73 3.95
C ALA A 464 15.01 -45.58 3.32
N GLY A 465 15.97 -45.02 4.06
CA GLY A 465 16.91 -44.03 3.54
C GLY A 465 17.89 -44.65 2.54
N MET A 466 18.02 -44.05 1.37
CA MET A 466 18.92 -44.51 0.30
C MET A 466 20.18 -43.65 0.23
N VAL A 467 21.35 -44.28 0.16
CA VAL A 467 22.66 -43.60 -0.02
C VAL A 467 23.57 -44.41 -0.93
N ILE A 468 24.60 -43.77 -1.48
CA ILE A 468 25.66 -44.48 -2.20
C ILE A 468 26.83 -44.71 -1.25
N ALA A 469 27.10 -45.95 -0.91
CA ALA A 469 28.31 -46.39 -0.23
C ALA A 469 29.49 -46.42 -1.23
N ASP A 470 30.68 -46.02 -0.82
CA ASP A 470 31.86 -45.96 -1.71
C ASP A 470 32.47 -47.34 -2.01
N GLY A 471 32.16 -48.35 -1.18
CA GLY A 471 32.67 -49.70 -1.30
C GLY A 471 34.12 -49.89 -0.83
N ALA A 472 34.87 -48.79 -0.63
CA ALA A 472 36.29 -48.82 -0.28
C ALA A 472 36.53 -48.52 1.21
N ASN A 473 35.86 -47.50 1.74
CA ASN A 473 35.98 -47.08 3.13
C ASN A 473 34.71 -47.41 3.93
N TRP A 474 33.56 -47.37 3.27
CA TRP A 474 32.29 -47.79 3.84
C TRP A 474 31.58 -48.71 2.87
N ASP A 475 31.46 -49.96 3.29
CA ASP A 475 30.86 -51.05 2.55
C ASP A 475 29.97 -51.85 3.52
N PRO A 476 28.75 -51.38 3.79
CA PRO A 476 27.91 -51.99 4.81
C PRO A 476 27.39 -53.39 4.41
N VAL A 477 27.61 -53.80 3.16
CA VAL A 477 27.11 -55.05 2.56
C VAL A 477 28.25 -56.01 2.18
N GLY A 478 29.51 -55.57 2.25
CA GLY A 478 30.70 -56.40 2.05
C GLY A 478 30.99 -56.77 0.59
N THR A 479 30.55 -55.96 -0.38
CA THR A 479 30.67 -56.28 -1.82
C THR A 479 31.99 -55.81 -2.42
N GLY A 480 32.71 -54.90 -1.75
CA GLY A 480 33.93 -54.25 -2.23
C GLY A 480 33.70 -53.26 -3.38
N ASN A 481 32.43 -53.00 -3.75
CA ASN A 481 32.05 -52.09 -4.83
C ASN A 481 31.24 -50.92 -4.28
N ALA A 482 31.31 -49.77 -4.97
CA ALA A 482 30.35 -48.71 -4.69
C ALA A 482 28.93 -49.24 -4.92
N ALA A 483 28.00 -48.94 -4.03
CA ALA A 483 26.64 -49.48 -4.10
C ALA A 483 25.61 -48.46 -3.61
N LEU A 484 24.48 -48.38 -4.31
CA LEU A 484 23.27 -47.76 -3.79
C LEU A 484 22.65 -48.72 -2.78
N VAL A 485 22.64 -48.33 -1.51
CA VAL A 485 22.14 -49.12 -0.39
C VAL A 485 20.94 -48.42 0.26
N THR A 486 20.05 -49.19 0.88
CA THR A 486 18.93 -48.70 1.70
C THR A 486 19.04 -49.19 3.13
N ARG A 487 18.64 -48.36 4.10
CA ARG A 487 18.53 -48.79 5.50
C ARG A 487 17.24 -49.56 5.71
N ASP A 488 17.31 -50.75 6.28
CA ASP A 488 16.16 -51.56 6.66
C ASP A 488 15.63 -51.18 8.04
N THR A 489 14.40 -51.58 8.37
CA THR A 489 13.74 -51.27 9.65
C THR A 489 14.40 -51.92 10.87
N ASP A 490 15.27 -52.91 10.67
CA ASP A 490 16.07 -53.52 11.72
C ASP A 490 17.42 -52.80 11.94
N GLY A 491 17.65 -51.70 11.21
CA GLY A 491 18.84 -50.87 11.27
C GLY A 491 19.98 -51.34 10.39
N THR A 492 19.84 -52.47 9.69
CA THR A 492 20.83 -52.99 8.73
C THR A 492 20.75 -52.26 7.38
N TRP A 493 21.67 -52.58 6.47
CA TRP A 493 21.72 -52.00 5.12
C TRP A 493 21.62 -53.11 4.08
N SER A 494 20.78 -52.89 3.06
CA SER A 494 20.59 -53.77 1.92
C SER A 494 21.00 -53.11 0.61
N VAL A 495 21.55 -53.90 -0.32
CA VAL A 495 21.89 -53.44 -1.67
C VAL A 495 20.64 -53.25 -2.50
N ILE A 496 20.50 -52.07 -3.11
CA ILE A 496 19.53 -51.82 -4.19
C ILE A 496 20.22 -52.01 -5.55
N PHE A 497 21.43 -51.47 -5.71
CA PHE A 497 22.18 -51.52 -6.96
C PHE A 497 23.68 -51.45 -6.70
N GLU A 498 24.46 -52.32 -7.32
CA GLU A 498 25.92 -52.30 -7.28
C GLU A 498 26.51 -51.67 -8.53
N TYR A 499 27.44 -50.74 -8.35
CA TYR A 499 28.24 -50.19 -9.42
C TYR A 499 29.45 -51.09 -9.62
N SER A 500 29.35 -52.08 -10.51
CA SER A 500 30.46 -52.97 -10.82
C SER A 500 31.67 -52.18 -11.31
N SER A 501 32.85 -52.41 -10.73
CA SER A 501 34.11 -51.81 -11.18
C SER A 501 34.63 -52.38 -12.51
N SER A 502 33.89 -53.27 -13.18
CA SER A 502 34.30 -53.89 -14.44
C SER A 502 34.04 -52.97 -15.64
N VAL A 503 35.02 -52.12 -15.94
CA VAL A 503 35.35 -51.69 -17.31
C VAL A 503 36.75 -52.19 -17.63
#